data_AF-A0A2G5CWP7-F1
#
_entry.id   AF-A0A2G5CWP7-F1
#
_cell.length_a   1.000
_cell.length_b   1.000
_cell.length_c   1.000
_cell.angle_alpha   90.00
_cell.angle_beta   90.00
_cell.angle_gamma   90.00
#
_symmetry.space_group_name_H-M   'P 1'
#
loop_
_entity.id
_entity.type
_entity.pdbx_description
1 polymer ?
#
loop_
_entity_poly.entity_id
_entity_poly.type
_entity_poly.pdbx_seq_one_letter_code
_entity_poly.pdbx_strand_id
1 'polypeptide(L)'
;MREGGSGVVATSSTSLELSSNSNSSNGSATASIELLSSGPPQVILERLKDYGQEDTFALWDELTLDERHLLVKDIQTLDLSRLDRIIRCSLGVQGVPSPSIEPVPEPSVSTVEQRTLDQREKWWNMGLKAISQGKLAVLLLSGGQGTRLGSSDPKGCFNIGLPSGKSLFQLQAERILCVQKLALQSVNEGSAGFVPIHWYIMTSPFTDEATRKFFEIHKYFGLEADQITFFQQGTIPCVTKDGRFIMETPYRVAKAPDGNGGVYSGKYFI
;
A
#
# COMPACT_ATOMS: atom_id res chain seq x y z
N MET A 1 -23.20 -24.00 -62.35
CA MET A 1 -24.63 -23.74 -62.65
C MET A 1 -25.12 -22.81 -61.56
N ARG A 2 -25.16 -21.49 -61.83
CA ARG A 2 -26.35 -20.66 -62.19
C ARG A 2 -27.32 -20.55 -60.99
N GLU A 3 -27.82 -19.40 -60.53
CA GLU A 3 -27.85 -17.96 -60.89
C GLU A 3 -28.18 -17.19 -59.58
N GLY A 4 -27.75 -15.94 -59.33
CA GLY A 4 -28.46 -14.68 -59.64
C GLY A 4 -29.64 -14.42 -58.69
N GLY A 5 -29.89 -13.28 -58.03
CA GLY A 5 -29.31 -11.93 -57.98
C GLY A 5 -30.27 -10.98 -57.22
N SER A 6 -29.72 -9.80 -56.87
CA SER A 6 -30.37 -8.47 -56.68
C SER A 6 -31.35 -8.21 -55.52
N GLY A 7 -31.10 -7.11 -54.80
CA GLY A 7 -32.02 -6.52 -53.82
C GLY A 7 -31.41 -5.38 -53.03
N VAL A 8 -31.18 -4.24 -53.70
CA VAL A 8 -30.82 -2.94 -53.10
C VAL A 8 -32.10 -2.25 -52.59
N VAL A 9 -32.14 -1.81 -51.33
CA VAL A 9 -32.99 -0.68 -50.89
C VAL A 9 -32.24 0.18 -49.88
N ALA A 10 -32.32 1.48 -50.13
CA ALA A 10 -31.63 2.59 -49.51
C ALA A 10 -31.96 2.82 -48.03
N THR A 11 -30.97 3.32 -47.29
CA THR A 11 -31.21 4.23 -46.16
C THR A 11 -30.32 5.46 -46.28
N SER A 12 -30.96 6.58 -45.96
CA SER A 12 -30.66 7.96 -46.26
C SER A 12 -29.35 8.47 -45.65
N SER A 13 -28.54 9.09 -46.51
CA SER A 13 -27.44 9.97 -46.16
C SER A 13 -27.99 11.35 -45.78
N THR A 14 -27.85 11.73 -44.50
CA THR A 14 -27.96 13.14 -44.10
C THR A 14 -26.59 13.56 -43.61
N SER A 15 -25.94 14.38 -44.43
CA SER A 15 -24.70 15.08 -44.12
C SER A 15 -24.88 15.96 -42.89
N LEU A 16 -24.11 15.70 -41.84
CA LEU A 16 -23.85 16.66 -40.78
C LEU A 16 -22.49 17.27 -41.06
N GLU A 17 -22.51 18.54 -41.47
CA GLU A 17 -21.34 19.36 -41.73
C GLU A 17 -20.46 19.46 -40.48
N LEU A 18 -19.16 19.33 -40.73
CA LEU A 18 -18.11 19.72 -39.80
C LEU A 18 -18.16 21.23 -39.57
N SER A 19 -18.52 21.65 -38.36
CA SER A 19 -18.07 22.91 -37.80
C SER A 19 -17.08 22.63 -36.68
N SER A 20 -15.81 22.79 -37.01
CA SER A 20 -14.68 22.82 -36.08
C SER A 20 -14.90 23.91 -35.03
N ASN A 21 -15.17 23.52 -33.79
CA ASN A 21 -15.13 24.42 -32.64
C ASN A 21 -14.01 23.98 -31.70
N SER A 22 -12.78 24.28 -32.11
CA SER A 22 -11.60 24.23 -31.27
C SER A 22 -11.54 25.50 -30.44
N ASN A 23 -12.08 25.49 -29.22
CA ASN A 23 -11.70 26.38 -28.12
C ASN A 23 -12.54 26.13 -26.86
N SER A 24 -12.10 25.23 -25.97
CA SER A 24 -12.54 25.28 -24.56
C SER A 24 -11.65 24.50 -23.57
N SER A 25 -10.38 24.25 -23.87
CA SER A 25 -9.45 23.59 -22.92
C SER A 25 -8.29 24.46 -22.43
N ASN A 26 -8.04 25.62 -23.04
CA ASN A 26 -6.94 26.50 -22.65
C ASN A 26 -7.24 27.44 -21.47
N GLY A 27 -8.51 27.77 -21.19
CA GLY A 27 -8.86 28.79 -20.18
C GLY A 27 -8.69 28.35 -18.72
N SER A 28 -8.79 27.04 -18.43
CA SER A 28 -8.62 26.52 -17.06
C SER A 28 -7.15 26.38 -16.68
N ALA A 29 -6.30 25.98 -17.62
CA ALA A 29 -4.87 25.85 -17.39
C ALA A 29 -4.20 27.22 -17.23
N THR A 30 -4.53 28.20 -18.07
CA THR A 30 -3.95 29.55 -17.98
C THR A 30 -4.37 30.29 -16.71
N ALA A 31 -5.63 30.18 -16.28
CA ALA A 31 -6.10 30.78 -15.04
C ALA A 31 -5.47 30.14 -13.79
N SER A 32 -5.21 28.83 -13.83
CA SER A 32 -4.53 28.12 -12.73
C SER A 32 -3.04 28.50 -12.65
N ILE A 33 -2.40 28.70 -13.81
CA ILE A 33 -1.00 29.13 -13.92
C ILE A 33 -0.83 30.58 -13.41
N GLU A 34 -1.75 31.49 -13.75
CA GLU A 34 -1.73 32.87 -13.24
C GLU A 34 -1.90 32.91 -11.71
N LEU A 35 -2.79 32.08 -11.15
CA LEU A 35 -3.05 32.04 -9.70
C LEU A 35 -1.84 31.61 -8.87
N LEU A 36 -0.99 30.75 -9.43
CA LEU A 36 0.23 30.23 -8.77
C LEU A 36 1.45 31.13 -9.00
N SER A 37 1.34 32.13 -9.89
CA SER A 37 2.44 33.03 -10.23
C SER A 37 2.64 34.15 -9.19
N SER A 38 1.56 34.63 -8.56
CA SER A 38 1.60 35.80 -7.65
C SER A 38 1.88 35.45 -6.19
N GLY A 39 1.40 34.31 -5.70
CA GLY A 39 1.50 33.92 -4.28
C GLY A 39 0.86 32.57 -3.99
N PRO A 40 0.97 32.04 -2.75
CA PRO A 40 0.32 30.78 -2.38
C PRO A 40 -1.19 30.85 -2.57
N PRO A 41 -1.86 29.76 -3.00
CA PRO A 41 -3.31 29.75 -3.11
C PRO A 41 -3.98 30.06 -1.76
N GLN A 42 -4.67 31.21 -1.70
CA GLN A 42 -5.15 31.79 -0.44
C GLN A 42 -6.03 30.82 0.37
N VAL A 43 -6.90 30.06 -0.29
CA VAL A 43 -7.78 29.06 0.34
C VAL A 43 -6.98 27.96 1.05
N ILE A 44 -5.86 27.51 0.46
CA ILE A 44 -5.02 26.46 1.04
C ILE A 44 -4.20 27.03 2.19
N LEU A 45 -3.67 28.25 2.02
CA LEU A 45 -2.94 28.95 3.08
C LEU A 45 -3.81 29.18 4.32
N GLU A 46 -5.04 29.66 4.15
CA GLU A 46 -6.00 29.84 5.25
C GLU A 46 -6.29 28.50 5.94
N ARG A 47 -6.55 27.44 5.17
CA ARG A 47 -6.77 26.11 5.72
C ARG A 47 -5.57 25.59 6.50
N LEU A 48 -4.33 25.87 6.08
CA LEU A 48 -3.13 25.48 6.82
C LEU A 48 -2.98 26.27 8.12
N LYS A 49 -3.34 27.56 8.13
CA LYS A 49 -3.34 28.41 9.34
C LYS A 49 -4.28 27.86 10.42
N ASP A 50 -5.43 27.31 10.03
CA ASP A 50 -6.37 26.66 10.96
C ASP A 50 -5.72 25.51 11.75
N TYR A 51 -4.63 24.93 11.23
CA TYR A 51 -3.87 23.83 11.85
C TYR A 51 -2.43 24.23 12.25
N GLY A 52 -2.06 25.51 12.15
CA GLY A 52 -0.71 26.01 12.47
C GLY A 52 0.39 25.47 11.54
N GLN A 53 0.07 25.24 10.26
CA GLN A 53 0.96 24.65 9.25
C GLN A 53 1.31 25.60 8.10
N GLU A 54 1.10 26.91 8.26
CA GLU A 54 1.33 27.93 7.24
C GLU A 54 2.79 28.02 6.78
N ASP A 55 3.74 27.64 7.63
CA ASP A 55 5.18 27.62 7.33
C ASP A 55 5.53 26.68 6.16
N THR A 56 4.63 25.78 5.78
CA THR A 56 4.77 24.93 4.59
C THR A 56 4.98 25.77 3.32
N PHE A 57 4.50 27.01 3.28
CA PHE A 57 4.69 27.95 2.17
C PHE A 57 5.83 28.97 2.38
N ALA A 58 6.66 28.83 3.42
CA ALA A 58 7.67 29.83 3.78
C ALA A 58 8.64 30.19 2.65
N LEU A 59 8.96 29.24 1.75
CA LEU A 59 9.89 29.43 0.64
C LEU A 59 9.19 29.59 -0.72
N TRP A 60 7.90 29.93 -0.75
CA TRP A 60 7.10 30.00 -1.99
C TRP A 60 7.70 30.86 -3.09
N ASP A 61 8.26 32.01 -2.72
CA ASP A 61 8.81 32.97 -3.68
C ASP A 61 10.10 32.48 -4.35
N GLU A 62 10.77 31.48 -3.75
CA GLU A 62 11.96 30.83 -4.29
C GLU A 62 11.61 29.67 -5.24
N LEU A 63 10.35 29.21 -5.26
CA LEU A 63 9.91 28.08 -6.07
C LEU A 63 9.63 28.48 -7.52
N THR A 64 10.02 27.59 -8.44
CA THR A 64 9.54 27.62 -9.82
C THR A 64 8.04 27.33 -9.89
N LEU A 65 7.40 27.67 -11.03
CA LEU A 65 5.97 27.37 -11.22
C LEU A 65 5.65 25.87 -11.08
N ASP A 66 6.51 24.99 -11.58
CA ASP A 66 6.29 23.54 -11.48
C ASP A 66 6.40 23.06 -10.03
N GLU A 67 7.37 23.56 -9.28
CA GLU A 67 7.53 23.25 -7.85
C GLU A 67 6.35 23.75 -7.02
N ARG A 68 5.81 24.94 -7.34
CA ARG A 68 4.57 25.46 -6.72
C ARG A 68 3.39 24.52 -6.95
N HIS A 69 3.21 24.03 -8.19
CA HIS A 69 2.18 23.04 -8.49
C HIS A 69 2.38 21.74 -7.72
N LEU A 70 3.61 21.24 -7.63
CA LEU A 70 3.94 20.03 -6.87
C LEU A 70 3.63 20.18 -5.38
N LEU A 71 4.00 21.31 -4.77
CA LEU A 71 3.73 21.60 -3.37
C LEU A 71 2.23 21.65 -3.08
N VAL A 72 1.48 22.40 -3.90
CA VAL A 72 0.02 22.52 -3.76
C VAL A 72 -0.65 21.15 -3.87
N LYS A 73 -0.24 20.35 -4.86
CA LYS A 73 -0.76 18.99 -5.02
C LYS A 73 -0.43 18.12 -3.81
N ASP A 74 0.80 18.19 -3.31
CA ASP A 74 1.24 17.41 -2.14
C ASP A 74 0.40 17.74 -0.90
N ILE A 75 0.21 19.02 -0.61
CA ILE A 75 -0.62 19.50 0.52
C ILE A 75 -2.08 19.08 0.35
N GLN A 76 -2.64 19.17 -0.86
CA GLN A 76 -4.03 18.77 -1.12
C GLN A 76 -4.29 17.28 -0.88
N THR A 77 -3.27 16.43 -0.95
CA THR A 77 -3.41 15.00 -0.59
C THR A 77 -3.53 14.75 0.91
N LEU A 78 -3.21 15.75 1.75
CA LEU A 78 -3.18 15.59 3.20
C LEU A 78 -4.58 15.79 3.81
N ASP A 79 -5.00 14.83 4.64
CA ASP A 79 -6.14 14.99 5.54
C ASP A 79 -5.69 15.75 6.80
N LEU A 80 -5.64 17.09 6.68
CA LEU A 80 -5.16 17.97 7.74
C LEU A 80 -5.92 17.80 9.06
N SER A 81 -7.23 17.55 9.01
CA SER A 81 -8.05 17.33 10.21
C SER A 81 -7.65 16.05 10.95
N ARG A 82 -7.45 14.95 10.19
CA ARG A 82 -6.96 13.69 10.76
C ARG A 82 -5.54 13.84 11.32
N LEU A 83 -4.66 14.52 10.59
CA LEU A 83 -3.27 14.71 10.98
C LEU A 83 -3.15 15.54 12.26
N ASP A 84 -3.86 16.65 12.34
CA ASP A 84 -3.90 17.49 13.53
C ASP A 84 -4.40 16.71 14.76
N ARG A 85 -5.44 15.88 14.60
CA ARG A 85 -5.88 14.97 15.68
C ARG A 85 -4.76 14.01 16.11
N ILE A 86 -4.06 13.40 15.15
CA ILE A 86 -2.93 12.49 15.45
C ILE A 86 -1.84 13.24 16.22
N ILE A 87 -1.42 14.41 15.72
CA ILE A 87 -0.35 15.22 16.32
C ILE A 87 -0.72 15.63 17.75
N ARG A 88 -1.93 16.19 17.95
CA ARG A 88 -2.41 16.60 19.28
C ARG A 88 -2.53 15.43 20.24
N CYS A 89 -3.05 14.29 19.78
CA CYS A 89 -3.14 13.09 20.61
C CYS A 89 -1.75 12.52 20.96
N SER A 90 -0.78 12.55 20.03
CA SER A 90 0.56 12.00 20.26
C SER A 90 1.45 12.90 21.09
N LEU A 91 1.39 14.23 20.91
CA LEU A 91 2.19 15.20 21.67
C LEU A 91 1.53 15.59 22.99
N GLY A 92 0.19 15.51 23.08
CA GLY A 92 -0.59 15.83 24.27
C GLY A 92 -0.63 14.74 25.33
N VAL A 93 0.04 13.59 25.13
CA VAL A 93 0.12 12.53 26.14
C VAL A 93 1.04 12.97 27.28
N GLN A 94 0.48 13.68 28.26
CA GLN A 94 1.09 13.93 29.57
C GLN A 94 0.33 13.09 30.60
N GLY A 95 0.99 12.07 31.16
CA GLY A 95 0.47 11.33 32.32
C GLY A 95 -0.79 10.50 32.06
N VAL A 96 -0.72 9.50 31.18
CA VAL A 96 -1.73 8.41 31.20
C VAL A 96 -1.63 7.74 32.58
N PRO A 97 -2.72 7.66 33.37
CA PRO A 97 -2.68 6.92 34.61
C PRO A 97 -2.28 5.48 34.28
N SER A 98 -1.23 4.97 34.92
CA SER A 98 -0.74 3.61 34.71
C SER A 98 -1.91 2.64 34.87
N PRO A 99 -2.42 2.03 33.80
CA PRO A 99 -3.49 1.04 33.94
C PRO A 99 -2.95 -0.14 34.75
N SER A 100 -3.82 -0.82 35.50
CA SER A 100 -3.43 -2.10 36.11
C SER A 100 -3.06 -3.06 34.98
N ILE A 101 -1.80 -3.48 34.94
CA ILE A 101 -1.32 -4.45 33.96
C ILE A 101 -1.50 -5.83 34.60
N GLU A 102 -2.52 -6.55 34.15
CA GLU A 102 -2.78 -7.92 34.58
C GLU A 102 -2.35 -8.93 33.50
N PRO A 103 -1.90 -10.14 33.88
CA PRO A 103 -1.64 -11.21 32.93
C PRO A 103 -2.91 -11.63 32.15
N VAL A 104 -2.71 -12.13 30.94
CA VAL A 104 -3.79 -12.79 30.18
C VAL A 104 -4.23 -14.06 30.94
N PRO A 105 -5.54 -14.37 31.01
CA PRO A 105 -6.01 -15.57 31.69
C PRO A 105 -5.39 -16.85 31.12
N GLU A 106 -4.90 -17.74 32.00
CA GLU A 106 -4.24 -18.98 31.59
C GLU A 106 -5.02 -19.84 30.56
N PRO A 107 -6.37 -19.97 30.64
CA PRO A 107 -7.12 -20.74 29.63
C PRO A 107 -7.02 -20.19 28.20
N SER A 108 -6.58 -18.93 28.04
CA SER A 108 -6.39 -18.29 26.73
C SER A 108 -4.96 -18.43 26.20
N VAL A 109 -4.07 -19.09 26.94
CA VAL A 109 -2.63 -19.18 26.64
C VAL A 109 -2.25 -20.63 26.37
N SER A 110 -1.45 -20.86 25.32
CA SER A 110 -0.79 -22.14 25.08
C SER A 110 0.69 -21.94 24.72
N THR A 111 1.58 -22.46 25.56
CA THR A 111 3.03 -22.46 25.33
C THR A 111 3.45 -23.65 24.46
N VAL A 112 4.56 -23.55 23.74
CA VAL A 112 5.01 -24.64 22.84
C VAL A 112 5.49 -25.85 23.65
N GLU A 113 6.13 -25.58 24.78
CA GLU A 113 6.78 -26.54 25.67
C GLU A 113 5.75 -27.41 26.41
N GLN A 114 4.59 -26.85 26.77
CA GLN A 114 3.57 -27.55 27.54
C GLN A 114 2.57 -28.34 26.65
N ARG A 115 2.65 -28.22 25.32
CA ARG A 115 1.72 -28.92 24.41
C ARG A 115 1.97 -30.43 24.42
N THR A 116 0.93 -31.21 24.69
CA THR A 116 0.97 -32.67 24.55
C THR A 116 1.10 -33.07 23.07
N LEU A 117 1.51 -34.33 22.81
CA LEU A 117 1.59 -34.85 21.44
C LEU A 117 0.22 -34.78 20.74
N ASP A 118 -0.84 -35.20 21.43
CA ASP A 118 -2.22 -35.16 20.92
C ASP A 118 -2.67 -33.74 20.55
N GLN A 119 -2.32 -32.73 21.35
CA GLN A 119 -2.63 -31.33 21.04
C GLN A 119 -1.90 -30.85 19.79
N ARG A 120 -0.62 -31.20 19.64
CA ARG A 120 0.18 -30.83 18.46
C ARG A 120 -0.40 -31.45 17.20
N GLU A 121 -0.69 -32.75 17.24
CA GLU A 121 -1.29 -33.47 16.10
C GLU A 121 -2.67 -32.91 15.76
N LYS A 122 -3.52 -32.69 16.77
CA LYS A 122 -4.85 -32.09 16.58
C LYS A 122 -4.76 -30.74 15.88
N TRP A 123 -3.93 -29.82 16.36
CA TRP A 123 -3.81 -28.47 15.79
C TRP A 123 -3.13 -28.47 14.42
N TRP A 124 -2.16 -29.36 14.22
CA TRP A 124 -1.53 -29.56 12.91
C TRP A 124 -2.57 -29.99 11.86
N ASN A 125 -3.35 -31.04 12.16
CA ASN A 125 -4.38 -31.54 11.26
C ASN A 125 -5.51 -30.53 11.03
N MET A 126 -5.89 -29.77 12.07
CA MET A 126 -6.84 -28.65 11.93
C MET A 126 -6.32 -27.56 11.00
N GLY A 127 -5.04 -27.19 11.12
CA GLY A 127 -4.39 -26.20 10.26
C GLY A 127 -4.31 -26.66 8.81
N LEU A 128 -3.83 -27.87 8.55
CA LEU A 128 -3.77 -28.43 7.19
C LEU A 128 -5.16 -28.52 6.54
N LYS A 129 -6.19 -28.89 7.32
CA LYS A 129 -7.58 -28.88 6.85
C LYS A 129 -8.08 -27.48 6.53
N ALA A 130 -7.72 -26.47 7.33
CA ALA A 130 -8.10 -25.09 7.02
C ALA A 130 -7.43 -24.58 5.73
N ILE A 131 -6.16 -24.94 5.53
CA ILE A 131 -5.41 -24.61 4.31
C ILE A 131 -6.03 -25.27 3.09
N SER A 132 -6.31 -26.59 3.15
CA SER A 132 -6.90 -27.30 2.02
C SER A 132 -8.32 -26.81 1.66
N GLN A 133 -9.02 -26.21 2.61
CA GLN A 133 -10.32 -25.57 2.40
C GLN A 133 -10.24 -24.11 1.93
N GLY A 134 -9.05 -23.59 1.64
CA GLY A 134 -8.86 -22.20 1.19
C GLY A 134 -9.15 -21.15 2.26
N LYS A 135 -9.04 -21.51 3.56
CA LYS A 135 -9.37 -20.61 4.68
C LYS A 135 -8.17 -19.86 5.25
N LEU A 136 -7.02 -19.92 4.59
CA LEU A 136 -5.80 -19.25 5.02
C LEU A 136 -5.33 -18.27 3.94
N ALA A 137 -5.04 -17.05 4.37
CA ALA A 137 -4.23 -16.08 3.63
C ALA A 137 -3.09 -15.60 4.52
N VAL A 138 -2.01 -15.13 3.89
CA VAL A 138 -0.85 -14.56 4.59
C VAL A 138 -0.77 -13.08 4.30
N LEU A 139 -0.64 -12.28 5.35
CA LEU A 139 -0.38 -10.85 5.27
C LEU A 139 1.04 -10.56 5.73
N LEU A 140 1.90 -10.18 4.79
CA LEU A 140 3.28 -9.79 5.04
C LEU A 140 3.39 -8.27 5.13
N LEU A 141 3.95 -7.79 6.24
CA LEU A 141 4.26 -6.37 6.44
C LEU A 141 5.70 -6.09 5.98
N SER A 142 5.84 -5.63 4.73
CA SER A 142 7.12 -5.41 4.02
C SER A 142 7.36 -3.94 3.64
N GLY A 143 6.87 -3.01 4.47
CA GLY A 143 7.02 -1.58 4.23
C GLY A 143 8.40 -0.99 4.55
N GLY A 144 9.31 -1.76 5.17
CA GLY A 144 10.61 -1.28 5.61
C GLY A 144 11.72 -1.45 4.58
N GLN A 145 12.58 -0.44 4.45
CA GLN A 145 13.87 -0.56 3.78
C GLN A 145 14.88 -1.33 4.67
N GLY A 146 15.87 -1.98 4.04
CA GLY A 146 16.94 -2.72 4.69
C GLY A 146 18.04 -1.86 5.33
N THR A 147 17.80 -0.57 5.60
CA THR A 147 18.87 0.39 5.96
C THR A 147 19.65 0.00 7.20
N ARG A 148 18.99 -0.54 8.23
CA ARG A 148 19.66 -1.07 9.44
C ARG A 148 20.52 -2.31 9.17
N LEU A 149 20.30 -2.99 8.05
CA LEU A 149 21.09 -4.12 7.58
C LEU A 149 22.17 -3.69 6.57
N GLY A 150 22.35 -2.38 6.35
CA GLY A 150 23.32 -1.85 5.39
C GLY A 150 22.90 -2.02 3.92
N SER A 151 21.61 -2.20 3.64
CA SER A 151 21.07 -2.34 2.28
C SER A 151 20.09 -1.20 1.96
N SER A 152 20.19 -0.68 0.74
CA SER A 152 19.22 0.26 0.16
C SER A 152 17.94 -0.42 -0.34
N ASP A 153 17.95 -1.75 -0.48
CA ASP A 153 16.85 -2.51 -1.04
C ASP A 153 15.75 -2.76 0.00
N PRO A 154 14.53 -3.13 -0.44
CA PRO A 154 13.49 -3.63 0.45
C PRO A 154 14.04 -4.77 1.32
N LYS A 155 13.69 -4.78 2.62
CA LYS A 155 14.25 -5.75 3.57
C LYS A 155 14.04 -7.22 3.13
N GLY A 156 12.92 -7.52 2.47
CA GLY A 156 12.64 -8.87 1.98
C GLY A 156 13.61 -9.38 0.91
N CYS A 157 14.29 -8.48 0.19
CA CYS A 157 15.31 -8.83 -0.81
C CYS A 157 16.65 -9.27 -0.16
N PHE A 158 16.83 -9.00 1.14
CA PHE A 158 18.09 -9.23 1.83
C PHE A 158 18.47 -10.71 1.88
N ASN A 159 19.72 -11.01 1.55
CA ASN A 159 20.33 -12.33 1.70
C ASN A 159 21.16 -12.34 2.99
N ILE A 160 20.78 -13.21 3.92
CA ILE A 160 21.45 -13.34 5.23
C ILE A 160 22.72 -14.21 5.21
N GLY A 161 23.18 -14.64 4.03
CA GLY A 161 24.41 -15.43 3.87
C GLY A 161 24.22 -16.94 4.07
N LEU A 162 23.01 -17.47 3.86
CA LEU A 162 22.81 -18.92 3.84
C LEU A 162 23.53 -19.54 2.63
N PRO A 163 23.99 -20.81 2.71
CA PRO A 163 24.64 -21.48 1.57
C PRO A 163 23.79 -21.51 0.29
N SER A 164 22.46 -21.43 0.42
CA SER A 164 21.53 -21.38 -0.71
C SER A 164 21.46 -20.03 -1.41
N GLY A 165 22.00 -18.96 -0.80
CA GLY A 165 21.94 -17.59 -1.33
C GLY A 165 20.55 -16.95 -1.35
N LYS A 166 19.54 -17.58 -0.74
CA LYS A 166 18.13 -17.16 -0.85
C LYS A 166 17.85 -15.88 -0.06
N SER A 167 17.02 -15.03 -0.66
CA SER A 167 16.46 -13.85 0.02
C SER A 167 15.40 -14.23 1.06
N LEU A 168 15.06 -13.29 1.95
CA LEU A 168 13.98 -13.49 2.91
C LEU A 168 12.62 -13.74 2.21
N PHE A 169 12.33 -13.05 1.10
CA PHE A 169 11.12 -13.29 0.31
C PHE A 169 11.09 -14.72 -0.23
N GLN A 170 12.19 -15.21 -0.80
CA GLN A 170 12.25 -16.56 -1.34
C GLN A 170 12.04 -17.62 -0.24
N LEU A 171 12.67 -17.44 0.92
CA LEU A 171 12.49 -18.36 2.06
C LEU A 171 11.03 -18.43 2.53
N GLN A 172 10.30 -17.31 2.48
CA GLN A 172 8.88 -17.26 2.85
C GLN A 172 7.99 -17.88 1.77
N ALA A 173 8.25 -17.59 0.49
CA ALA A 173 7.52 -18.18 -0.63
C ALA A 173 7.64 -19.71 -0.64
N GLU A 174 8.84 -20.24 -0.42
CA GLU A 174 9.08 -21.69 -0.37
C GLU A 174 8.39 -22.35 0.84
N ARG A 175 8.23 -21.62 1.96
CA ARG A 175 7.43 -22.11 3.09
C ARG A 175 5.94 -22.20 2.74
N ILE A 176 5.42 -21.22 2.01
CA ILE A 176 4.04 -21.24 1.50
C ILE A 176 3.86 -22.44 0.57
N LEU A 177 4.74 -22.61 -0.43
CA LEU A 177 4.71 -23.77 -1.33
C LEU A 177 4.74 -25.11 -0.58
N CYS A 178 5.62 -25.22 0.42
CA CYS A 178 5.76 -26.43 1.22
C CYS A 178 4.47 -26.75 1.99
N VAL A 179 3.89 -25.77 2.70
CA VAL A 179 2.67 -26.02 3.49
C VAL A 179 1.45 -26.27 2.61
N GLN A 180 1.36 -25.65 1.43
CA GLN A 180 0.34 -25.98 0.43
C GLN A 180 0.43 -27.44 -0.02
N LYS A 181 1.65 -27.90 -0.32
CA LYS A 181 1.90 -29.30 -0.70
C LYS A 181 1.51 -30.28 0.42
N LEU A 182 1.86 -29.97 1.67
CA LEU A 182 1.49 -30.79 2.83
C LEU A 182 -0.02 -30.82 3.04
N ALA A 183 -0.70 -29.69 2.89
CA ALA A 183 -2.16 -29.61 3.01
C ALA A 183 -2.86 -30.42 1.91
N LEU A 184 -2.39 -30.33 0.67
CA LEU A 184 -2.86 -31.15 -0.45
C LEU A 184 -2.73 -32.65 -0.18
N GLN A 185 -1.59 -33.09 0.36
CA GLN A 185 -1.35 -34.50 0.69
C GLN A 185 -2.23 -35.01 1.84
N SER A 186 -2.69 -34.11 2.72
CA SER A 186 -3.54 -34.48 3.87
C SER A 186 -5.00 -34.74 3.51
N VAL A 187 -5.44 -34.35 2.30
CA VAL A 187 -6.79 -34.60 1.80
C VAL A 187 -6.73 -35.77 0.81
N ASN A 188 -7.41 -36.88 1.10
CA ASN A 188 -7.50 -37.99 0.17
C ASN A 188 -8.15 -37.54 -1.16
N GLU A 189 -7.58 -38.03 -2.26
CA GLU A 189 -7.96 -37.74 -3.65
C GLU A 189 -9.48 -37.74 -3.85
N GLY A 190 -10.03 -36.60 -4.26
CA GLY A 190 -11.46 -36.49 -4.62
C GLY A 190 -12.15 -35.18 -4.24
N SER A 191 -11.50 -34.31 -3.45
CA SER A 191 -12.09 -33.01 -3.10
C SER A 191 -11.71 -31.92 -4.10
N ALA A 192 -12.74 -31.26 -4.61
CA ALA A 192 -12.72 -30.18 -5.58
C ALA A 192 -11.70 -29.06 -5.26
N GLY A 193 -11.05 -28.55 -6.31
CA GLY A 193 -10.33 -27.28 -6.39
C GLY A 193 -9.51 -26.89 -5.16
N PHE A 194 -8.23 -27.25 -5.13
CA PHE A 194 -7.31 -26.66 -4.15
C PHE A 194 -7.19 -25.15 -4.38
N VAL A 195 -7.50 -24.38 -3.35
CA VAL A 195 -7.33 -22.93 -3.35
C VAL A 195 -5.96 -22.61 -2.75
N PRO A 196 -5.03 -22.03 -3.52
CA PRO A 196 -3.72 -21.61 -2.99
C PRO A 196 -3.85 -20.60 -1.85
N ILE A 197 -2.83 -20.55 -1.00
CA ILE A 197 -2.75 -19.55 0.06
C ILE A 197 -2.45 -18.21 -0.59
N HIS A 198 -3.41 -17.29 -0.49
CA HIS A 198 -3.22 -15.94 -1.00
C HIS A 198 -2.20 -15.17 -0.15
N TRP A 199 -1.23 -14.54 -0.80
CA TRP A 199 -0.17 -13.78 -0.13
C TRP A 199 -0.31 -12.29 -0.41
N TYR A 200 -0.83 -11.57 0.60
CA TYR A 200 -0.90 -10.12 0.62
C TYR A 200 0.43 -9.55 1.09
N ILE A 201 1.10 -8.76 0.25
CA ILE A 201 2.38 -8.14 0.56
C ILE A 201 2.17 -6.64 0.67
N MET A 202 2.20 -6.15 1.91
CA MET A 202 2.11 -4.72 2.21
C MET A 202 3.48 -4.07 2.03
N THR A 203 3.60 -3.14 1.10
CA THR A 203 4.82 -2.36 0.82
C THR A 203 4.66 -0.93 1.31
N SER A 204 5.72 -0.11 1.20
CA SER A 204 5.63 1.34 1.34
C SER A 204 5.73 2.00 -0.04
N PRO A 205 5.36 3.28 -0.18
CA PRO A 205 5.66 4.04 -1.40
C PRO A 205 7.13 3.99 -1.82
N PHE A 206 8.04 3.82 -0.85
CA PHE A 206 9.48 3.78 -1.08
C PHE A 206 10.01 2.38 -1.46
N THR A 207 9.22 1.32 -1.29
CA THR A 207 9.67 -0.07 -1.48
C THR A 207 8.84 -0.85 -2.50
N ASP A 208 7.68 -0.33 -2.92
CA ASP A 208 6.71 -1.07 -3.74
C ASP A 208 7.27 -1.49 -5.10
N GLU A 209 7.76 -0.52 -5.89
CA GLU A 209 8.27 -0.79 -7.24
C GLU A 209 9.44 -1.80 -7.22
N ALA A 210 10.42 -1.56 -6.36
CA ALA A 210 11.56 -2.46 -6.18
C ALA A 210 11.12 -3.87 -5.74
N THR A 211 10.11 -3.97 -4.87
CA THR A 211 9.57 -5.26 -4.41
C THR A 211 8.88 -5.99 -5.55
N ARG A 212 7.98 -5.34 -6.30
CA ARG A 212 7.26 -5.97 -7.44
C ARG A 212 8.24 -6.48 -8.49
N LYS A 213 9.20 -5.64 -8.89
CA LYS A 213 10.25 -6.00 -9.85
C LYS A 213 11.08 -7.19 -9.36
N PHE A 214 11.41 -7.23 -8.07
CA PHE A 214 12.14 -8.35 -7.49
C PHE A 214 11.37 -9.67 -7.60
N PHE A 215 10.06 -9.67 -7.34
CA PHE A 215 9.22 -10.85 -7.50
C PHE A 215 9.08 -11.28 -8.97
N GLU A 216 8.87 -10.33 -9.89
CA GLU A 216 8.77 -10.61 -11.33
C GLU A 216 10.04 -11.26 -11.88
N ILE A 217 11.22 -10.72 -11.56
CA ILE A 217 12.52 -11.25 -12.01
C ILE A 217 12.72 -12.70 -11.53
N HIS A 218 12.24 -13.02 -10.33
CA HIS A 218 12.36 -14.35 -9.74
C HIS A 218 11.15 -15.25 -10.03
N LYS A 219 10.27 -14.85 -10.98
CA LYS A 219 9.07 -15.61 -11.36
C LYS A 219 8.23 -16.01 -10.14
N TYR A 220 8.04 -15.05 -9.23
CA TYR A 220 7.28 -15.19 -7.99
C TYR A 220 7.72 -16.37 -7.12
N PHE A 221 8.99 -16.80 -7.24
CA PHE A 221 9.59 -17.89 -6.48
C PHE A 221 8.84 -19.24 -6.60
N GLY A 222 8.15 -19.45 -7.73
CA GLY A 222 7.37 -20.65 -8.01
C GLY A 222 5.91 -20.61 -7.54
N LEU A 223 5.46 -19.50 -6.95
CA LEU A 223 4.05 -19.20 -6.76
C LEU A 223 3.46 -18.66 -8.09
N GLU A 224 2.22 -19.00 -8.40
CA GLU A 224 1.38 -18.30 -9.38
C GLU A 224 1.27 -16.81 -9.06
N ALA A 225 1.34 -15.96 -10.09
CA ALA A 225 1.33 -14.50 -9.93
C ALA A 225 0.02 -13.96 -9.35
N ASP A 226 -1.11 -14.62 -9.66
CA ASP A 226 -2.45 -14.22 -9.21
C ASP A 226 -2.71 -14.50 -7.72
N GLN A 227 -1.94 -15.41 -7.10
CA GLN A 227 -2.02 -15.67 -5.65
C GLN A 227 -1.31 -14.62 -4.81
N ILE A 228 -0.65 -13.63 -5.43
CA ILE A 228 0.09 -12.57 -4.73
C ILE A 228 -0.56 -11.22 -5.02
N THR A 229 -0.88 -10.48 -3.96
CA THR A 229 -1.39 -9.12 -4.07
C THR A 229 -0.48 -8.15 -3.32
N PHE A 230 0.15 -7.27 -4.08
CA PHE A 230 0.92 -6.16 -3.52
C PHE A 230 0.02 -4.95 -3.32
N PHE A 231 0.09 -4.36 -2.14
CA PHE A 231 -0.62 -3.13 -1.81
C PHE A 231 0.27 -2.22 -0.95
N GLN A 232 0.08 -0.91 -1.09
CA GLN A 232 0.89 0.07 -0.38
C GLN A 232 0.18 0.49 0.91
N GLN A 233 0.95 0.55 2.00
CA GLN A 233 0.52 1.25 3.22
C GLN A 233 0.52 2.76 3.02
N GLY A 234 -0.13 3.48 3.94
CA GLY A 234 -0.17 4.93 3.92
C GLY A 234 1.14 5.58 4.36
N THR A 235 1.16 6.90 4.27
CA THR A 235 2.23 7.73 4.83
C THR A 235 1.64 8.86 5.63
N ILE A 236 2.36 9.29 6.66
CA ILE A 236 2.06 10.47 7.45
C ILE A 236 3.21 11.49 7.33
N PRO A 237 2.92 12.79 7.34
CA PRO A 237 3.96 13.81 7.45
C PRO A 237 4.82 13.63 8.70
N CYS A 238 6.11 13.84 8.53
CA CYS A 238 7.05 14.02 9.63
C CYS A 238 6.78 15.38 10.28
N VAL A 239 6.78 15.44 11.61
CA VAL A 239 6.55 16.67 12.35
C VAL A 239 7.69 17.00 13.29
N THR A 240 7.90 18.29 13.52
CA THR A 240 8.80 18.79 14.57
C THR A 240 8.22 18.47 15.95
N LYS A 241 9.00 18.73 17.01
CA LYS A 241 8.54 18.56 18.40
C LYS A 241 7.34 19.42 18.74
N ASP A 242 7.16 20.53 18.03
CA ASP A 242 6.04 21.45 18.20
C ASP A 242 4.86 21.11 17.27
N GLY A 243 4.93 20.00 16.53
CA GLY A 243 3.84 19.52 15.68
C GLY A 243 3.77 20.14 14.28
N ARG A 244 4.76 20.94 13.87
CA ARG A 244 4.81 21.52 12.51
C ARG A 244 5.38 20.54 11.49
N PHE A 245 4.89 20.56 10.25
CA PHE A 245 5.41 19.71 9.17
C PHE A 245 6.89 19.98 8.90
N ILE A 246 7.63 18.91 8.70
CA ILE A 246 9.01 18.96 8.23
C ILE A 246 8.98 18.92 6.70
N MET A 247 9.71 19.82 6.07
CA MET A 247 9.87 19.86 4.62
C MET A 247 11.09 19.02 4.20
N GLU A 248 10.92 18.08 3.26
CA GLU A 248 12.03 17.33 2.66
C GLU A 248 12.78 18.20 1.66
N THR A 249 12.02 18.98 0.90
CA THR A 249 12.49 20.04 -0.01
C THR A 249 11.56 21.24 0.14
N PRO A 250 11.93 22.44 -0.37
CA PRO A 250 11.05 23.60 -0.33
C PRO A 250 9.63 23.39 -0.90
N TYR A 251 9.42 22.36 -1.71
CA TYR A 251 8.14 22.05 -2.36
C TYR A 251 7.58 20.65 -2.04
N ARG A 252 8.12 19.94 -1.03
CA ARG A 252 7.65 18.61 -0.64
C ARG A 252 7.68 18.39 0.86
N VAL A 253 6.56 17.94 1.42
CA VAL A 253 6.46 17.56 2.83
C VAL A 253 7.19 16.23 3.04
N ALA A 254 8.09 16.19 4.03
CA ALA A 254 8.74 14.95 4.43
C ALA A 254 7.70 13.98 5.00
N LYS A 255 7.69 12.75 4.50
CA LYS A 255 6.71 11.72 4.86
C LYS A 255 7.42 10.45 5.32
N ALA A 256 6.83 9.79 6.29
CA ALA A 256 7.23 8.46 6.74
C ALA A 256 6.05 7.49 6.61
N PRO A 257 6.30 6.18 6.49
CA PRO A 257 5.22 5.21 6.54
C PRO A 257 4.48 5.25 7.87
N ASP A 258 3.16 5.04 7.85
CA ASP A 258 2.25 5.23 8.99
C ASP A 258 2.27 4.11 10.04
N GLY A 259 3.28 3.24 9.98
CA GLY A 259 3.49 2.13 10.91
C GLY A 259 2.72 0.86 10.53
N ASN A 260 3.01 -0.24 11.23
CA ASN A 260 2.36 -1.53 10.94
C ASN A 260 0.84 -1.53 11.17
N GLY A 261 0.33 -0.66 12.04
CA GLY A 261 -1.10 -0.45 12.26
C GLY A 261 -1.83 0.16 11.05
N GLY A 262 -1.10 0.74 10.08
CA GLY A 262 -1.66 1.22 8.82
C GLY A 262 -2.36 0.12 8.01
N VAL A 263 -2.06 -1.15 8.28
CA VAL A 263 -2.68 -2.29 7.60
C VAL A 263 -4.21 -2.32 7.71
N TYR A 264 -4.77 -1.81 8.81
CA TYR A 264 -6.22 -1.75 9.03
C TYR A 264 -6.89 -0.55 8.34
N SER A 265 -6.12 0.43 7.89
CA SER A 265 -6.64 1.60 7.17
C SER A 265 -6.93 1.30 5.69
N GLY A 266 -6.53 0.12 5.22
CA GLY A 266 -6.60 -0.26 3.81
C GLY A 266 -8.02 -0.49 3.31
N LYS A 267 -8.34 0.11 2.14
CA LYS A 267 -9.49 -0.24 1.29
C LYS A 267 -9.33 -1.60 0.58
N TYR A 268 -8.35 -2.41 0.98
CA TYR A 268 -7.87 -3.57 0.23
C TYR A 268 -8.36 -4.91 0.80
N PHE A 269 -9.05 -4.90 1.94
CA PHE A 269 -9.56 -6.09 2.63
C PHE A 269 -11.09 -6.14 2.71
N ILE A 270 -11.79 -5.29 1.95
CA ILE A 270 -13.27 -5.22 1.88
C ILE A 270 -13.69 -5.33 0.41
#